data_AF-A0A2V6KZU9-F1
#
_entry.id   AF-A0A2V6KZU9-F1
#
_cell.length_a   1.000
_cell.length_b   1.000
_cell.length_c   1.000
_cell.angle_alpha   90.00
_cell.angle_beta   90.00
_cell.angle_gamma   90.00
#
_symmetry.space_group_name_H-M   'P 1'
#
loop_
_entity.id
_entity.type
_entity.pdbx_description
1 polymer ?
#
loop_
_entity_poly.entity_id
_entity_poly.type
_entity_poly.pdbx_seq_one_letter_code
_entity_poly.pdbx_strand_id
1 'polypeptide(L)'
;MAGNDSNNYQRAIEVYDRLASDKNEPIHWRNQALFKKGLCLEKKSDRAGALATFYRVLEDEARPDRRSELFWYYKAGFNAARLLEDDSKWESAAAIYQKLAASNGNRSEEAKARLNRLRLEHFLWAD
;
A
#
# COMPACT_ATOMS: atom_id res chain seq x y z
N MET A 1 -8.81 2.29 28.43
CA MET A 1 -9.50 2.78 27.22
C MET A 1 -9.16 2.01 25.92
N ALA A 2 -8.18 1.10 25.90
CA ALA A 2 -7.78 0.37 24.68
C ALA A 2 -8.83 -0.58 24.04
N GLY A 3 -9.81 -1.06 24.80
CA GLY A 3 -10.84 -1.99 24.28
C GLY A 3 -11.83 -1.36 23.30
N ASN A 4 -12.11 -0.06 23.43
CA ASN A 4 -13.09 0.62 22.56
C ASN A 4 -12.51 0.90 21.17
N ASP A 5 -11.23 1.24 21.10
CA ASP A 5 -10.54 1.55 19.84
C ASP A 5 -10.39 0.30 18.95
N SER A 6 -10.05 -0.85 19.54
CA SER A 6 -9.95 -2.12 18.79
C SER A 6 -11.29 -2.54 18.15
N ASN A 7 -12.40 -2.32 18.86
CA ASN A 7 -13.75 -2.58 18.36
C ASN A 7 -14.15 -1.59 17.25
N ASN A 8 -13.78 -0.32 17.39
CA ASN A 8 -14.01 0.69 16.36
C ASN A 8 -13.22 0.39 15.08
N TYR A 9 -11.96 -0.04 15.20
CA TYR A 9 -11.17 -0.46 14.04
C TYR A 9 -11.76 -1.70 13.38
N GLN A 10 -12.27 -2.67 14.14
CA GLN A 10 -12.93 -3.85 13.58
C GLN A 10 -14.14 -3.48 12.71
N ARG A 11 -15.04 -2.63 13.24
CA ARG A 11 -16.20 -2.14 12.50
C ARG A 11 -15.81 -1.37 11.24
N ALA A 12 -14.77 -0.53 11.34
CA ALA A 12 -14.24 0.20 10.20
C ALA A 12 -13.71 -0.74 9.10
N ILE A 13 -12.97 -1.78 9.48
CA ILE A 13 -12.46 -2.81 8.56
C ILE A 13 -13.62 -3.46 7.79
N GLU A 14 -14.70 -3.86 8.47
CA GLU A 14 -15.86 -4.50 7.85
C GLU A 14 -16.61 -3.57 6.88
N VAL A 15 -16.72 -2.27 7.20
CA VAL A 15 -17.32 -1.27 6.30
C VAL A 15 -16.45 -1.07 5.06
N TYR A 16 -15.13 -0.90 5.25
CA TYR A 16 -14.22 -0.70 4.13
C TYR A 16 -14.08 -1.92 3.25
N ASP A 17 -14.13 -3.14 3.81
CA ASP A 17 -14.06 -4.37 3.03
C ASP A 17 -15.28 -4.54 2.11
N ARG A 18 -16.48 -4.19 2.60
CA ARG A 18 -17.70 -4.17 1.79
C ARG A 18 -17.58 -3.18 0.64
N LEU A 19 -17.16 -1.94 0.92
CA LEU A 19 -17.00 -0.90 -0.10
C LEU A 19 -15.93 -1.29 -1.14
N ALA A 20 -14.80 -1.83 -0.71
CA ALA A 20 -13.72 -2.27 -1.60
C ALA A 20 -14.14 -3.44 -2.51
N SER A 21 -15.10 -4.26 -2.06
CA SER A 21 -15.55 -5.45 -2.79
C SER A 21 -16.70 -5.17 -3.76
N ASP A 22 -17.35 -4.01 -3.66
CA ASP A 22 -18.42 -3.63 -4.58
C ASP A 22 -17.85 -3.23 -5.95
N LYS A 23 -18.01 -4.10 -6.95
CA LYS A 23 -17.44 -3.88 -8.29
C LYS A 23 -18.12 -2.75 -9.07
N ASN A 24 -19.30 -2.29 -8.63
CA ASN A 24 -20.02 -1.19 -9.24
C ASN A 24 -19.46 0.17 -8.79
N GLU A 25 -18.72 0.20 -7.68
CA GLU A 25 -18.15 1.42 -7.15
C GLU A 25 -16.92 1.89 -7.98
N PRO A 26 -16.77 3.20 -8.18
CA PRO A 26 -15.57 3.78 -8.77
C PRO A 26 -14.28 3.28 -8.12
N ILE A 27 -13.25 3.06 -8.94
CA ILE A 27 -11.94 2.56 -8.46
C ILE A 27 -11.35 3.42 -7.35
N HIS A 28 -11.49 4.75 -7.41
CA HIS A 28 -10.97 5.65 -6.39
C HIS A 28 -11.60 5.43 -5.00
N TRP A 29 -12.89 5.09 -4.92
CA TRP A 29 -13.56 4.78 -3.65
C TRP A 29 -13.13 3.43 -3.11
N ARG A 30 -13.00 2.43 -3.98
CA ARG A 30 -12.48 1.11 -3.60
C ARG A 30 -11.05 1.18 -3.10
N ASN A 31 -10.16 1.90 -3.80
CA ASN A 31 -8.78 2.08 -3.39
C ASN A 31 -8.66 2.89 -2.10
N GLN A 32 -9.50 3.92 -1.91
CA GLN A 32 -9.58 4.62 -0.63
C GLN A 32 -10.00 3.68 0.50
N ALA A 33 -11.00 2.83 0.28
CA ALA A 33 -11.49 1.89 1.27
C ALA A 33 -10.40 0.87 1.63
N LEU A 34 -9.73 0.28 0.65
CA LEU A 34 -8.57 -0.60 0.87
C LEU A 34 -7.48 0.11 1.66
N PHE A 35 -7.10 1.33 1.28
CA PHE A 35 -6.07 2.06 2.00
C PHE A 35 -6.44 2.30 3.47
N LYS A 36 -7.67 2.75 3.74
CA LYS A 36 -8.15 2.97 5.11
C LYS A 36 -8.26 1.66 5.90
N LYS A 37 -8.68 0.57 5.27
CA LYS A 37 -8.68 -0.78 5.86
C LYS A 37 -7.26 -1.18 6.28
N GLY A 38 -6.27 -0.98 5.41
CA GLY A 38 -4.86 -1.26 5.72
C GLY A 38 -4.37 -0.52 6.96
N LEU A 39 -4.67 0.78 7.07
CA LEU A 39 -4.32 1.56 8.27
C LEU A 39 -4.99 1.03 9.54
N CYS A 40 -6.26 0.63 9.48
CA CYS A 40 -6.94 0.02 10.63
C CYS A 40 -6.29 -1.31 11.05
N LEU A 41 -5.88 -2.14 10.09
CA LEU A 41 -5.18 -3.40 10.36
C LEU A 41 -3.83 -3.15 11.04
N GLU A 42 -3.06 -2.16 10.59
CA GLU A 42 -1.83 -1.75 11.27
C GLU A 42 -2.08 -1.28 12.71
N LYS A 43 -3.13 -0.50 12.95
CA LYS A 43 -3.51 -0.06 14.31
C LYS A 43 -3.93 -1.22 15.21
N LYS A 44 -4.38 -2.33 14.63
CA LYS A 44 -4.65 -3.60 15.33
C LYS A 44 -3.42 -4.53 15.40
N SER A 45 -2.25 -4.06 14.98
CA SER A 45 -1.01 -4.84 14.87
C SER A 45 -1.08 -6.01 13.88
N ASP A 46 -2.10 -6.08 13.01
CA ASP A 46 -2.17 -7.03 11.91
C ASP A 46 -1.39 -6.51 10.69
N ARG A 47 -0.07 -6.57 10.80
CA ARG A 47 0.84 -6.11 9.74
C ARG A 47 0.70 -6.91 8.44
N ALA A 48 0.47 -8.22 8.55
CA ALA A 48 0.30 -9.10 7.39
C ALA A 48 -1.00 -8.76 6.63
N GLY A 49 -2.11 -8.57 7.34
CA GLY A 49 -3.37 -8.13 6.75
C GLY A 49 -3.28 -6.73 6.13
N ALA A 50 -2.56 -5.80 6.78
CA ALA A 50 -2.32 -4.48 6.24
C ALA A 50 -1.54 -4.53 4.92
N LEU A 51 -0.42 -5.26 4.89
CA LEU A 51 0.41 -5.44 3.71
C LEU A 51 -0.39 -6.06 2.55
N ALA A 52 -1.13 -7.14 2.81
CA ALA A 52 -2.00 -7.77 1.82
C ALA A 52 -3.06 -6.80 1.27
N THR A 53 -3.62 -5.94 2.14
CA THR A 53 -4.61 -4.94 1.73
C THR A 53 -4.00 -3.85 0.85
N PHE A 54 -2.79 -3.38 1.17
CA PHE A 54 -2.11 -2.40 0.32
C PHE A 54 -1.71 -2.99 -1.05
N TYR A 55 -1.32 -4.26 -1.11
CA TYR A 55 -1.05 -4.92 -2.38
C TYR A 55 -2.25 -5.00 -3.31
N ARG A 56 -3.47 -5.19 -2.77
CA ARG A 56 -4.70 -5.14 -3.59
C ARG A 56 -4.85 -3.82 -4.34
N VAL A 57 -4.47 -2.68 -3.73
CA VAL A 57 -4.49 -1.37 -4.41
C VAL A 57 -3.48 -1.33 -5.56
N LEU A 58 -2.29 -1.91 -5.37
CA LEU A 58 -1.25 -1.93 -6.41
C LEU A 58 -1.61 -2.85 -7.58
N GLU A 59 -2.34 -3.94 -7.32
CA GLU A 59 -2.81 -4.88 -8.34
C GLU A 59 -3.97 -4.31 -9.18
N ASP A 60 -4.83 -3.48 -8.57
CA ASP A 60 -5.96 -2.87 -9.27
C ASP A 60 -5.55 -1.80 -10.31
N GLU A 61 -4.37 -1.17 -10.13
CA GLU A 61 -3.77 -0.20 -11.04
C GLU A 61 -2.91 -0.83 -12.15
N ALA A 62 -2.52 -2.10 -12.04
CA ALA A 62 -1.73 -2.78 -13.07
C ALA A 62 -2.53 -3.09 -14.36
N ARG A 63 -3.76 -2.58 -14.49
CA ARG A 63 -4.66 -2.84 -15.62
C ARG A 63 -4.60 -1.70 -16.65
N PRO A 64 -4.33 -2.01 -17.94
CA PRO A 64 -4.08 -1.01 -18.98
C PRO A 64 -5.31 -0.17 -19.37
N ASP A 65 -6.51 -0.53 -18.91
CA ASP A 65 -7.80 0.07 -19.28
C ASP A 65 -8.32 1.12 -18.27
N ARG A 66 -7.66 1.31 -17.13
CA ARG A 66 -8.13 2.20 -16.06
C ARG A 66 -7.32 3.50 -16.06
N ARG A 67 -8.01 4.65 -16.11
CA ARG A 67 -7.42 5.97 -15.87
C ARG A 67 -6.63 5.89 -14.56
N SER A 68 -5.32 6.03 -14.65
CA SER A 68 -4.42 5.73 -13.55
C SER A 68 -4.79 6.53 -12.30
N GLU A 69 -5.25 5.83 -11.27
CA GLU A 69 -5.57 6.38 -9.95
C GLU A 69 -4.30 6.35 -9.10
N LEU A 70 -3.38 7.27 -9.41
CA LEU A 70 -2.06 7.30 -8.79
C LEU A 70 -2.07 7.72 -7.31
N PHE A 71 -3.13 8.36 -6.83
CA PHE A 71 -3.13 8.94 -5.50
C PHE A 71 -3.11 7.87 -4.40
N TRP A 72 -4.04 6.91 -4.44
CA TRP A 72 -4.02 5.80 -3.49
C TRP A 72 -2.96 4.76 -3.85
N TYR A 73 -2.63 4.60 -5.14
CA TYR A 73 -1.50 3.76 -5.59
C TYR A 73 -0.21 4.10 -4.84
N TYR A 74 0.23 5.37 -4.88
CA TYR A 74 1.44 5.78 -4.18
C TYR A 74 1.30 5.60 -2.68
N LYS A 75 0.18 6.02 -2.08
CA LYS A 75 -0.01 5.91 -0.63
C LYS A 75 0.06 4.46 -0.16
N ALA A 76 -0.60 3.54 -0.85
CA ALA A 76 -0.56 2.11 -0.54
C ALA A 76 0.86 1.55 -0.75
N GLY A 77 1.51 1.88 -1.87
CA GLY A 77 2.87 1.41 -2.15
C GLY A 77 3.90 1.87 -1.12
N PHE A 78 3.89 3.15 -0.73
CA PHE A 78 4.79 3.64 0.32
C PHE A 78 4.53 2.99 1.67
N ASN A 79 3.27 2.67 2.02
CA ASN A 79 2.98 1.97 3.29
C ASN A 79 3.36 0.49 3.22
N ALA A 80 3.12 -0.18 2.09
CA ALA A 80 3.57 -1.54 1.85
C ALA A 80 5.11 -1.64 1.95
N ALA A 81 5.83 -0.75 1.27
CA ALA A 81 7.30 -0.70 1.32
C ALA A 81 7.81 -0.46 2.74
N ARG A 82 7.22 0.48 3.48
CA ARG A 82 7.58 0.71 4.89
C ARG A 82 7.34 -0.53 5.76
N LEU A 83 6.20 -1.21 5.62
CA LEU A 83 5.95 -2.44 6.38
C LEU A 83 6.96 -3.54 6.08
N LEU A 84 7.43 -3.62 4.83
CA LEU A 84 8.47 -4.56 4.43
C LEU A 84 9.83 -4.16 5.01
N GLU A 85 10.18 -2.87 4.99
CA GLU A 85 11.39 -2.35 5.67
C GLU A 85 11.36 -2.63 7.18
N ASP A 86 10.23 -2.38 7.84
CA ASP A 86 10.04 -2.65 9.28
C ASP A 86 10.24 -4.15 9.60
N ASP A 87 9.99 -5.04 8.64
CA ASP A 87 10.18 -6.50 8.71
C ASP A 87 11.55 -6.95 8.14
N SER A 88 12.45 -6.02 7.80
CA SER A 88 13.75 -6.29 7.16
C SER A 88 13.68 -7.03 5.80
N LYS A 89 12.56 -6.90 5.08
CA LYS A 89 12.34 -7.50 3.75
C LYS A 89 12.77 -6.53 2.65
N TRP A 90 14.06 -6.21 2.62
CA TRP A 90 14.64 -5.12 1.83
C TRP A 90 14.41 -5.28 0.32
N GLU A 91 14.58 -6.48 -0.21
CA GLU A 91 14.39 -6.79 -1.64
C GLU A 91 12.93 -6.56 -2.05
N SER A 92 12.00 -6.96 -1.19
CA SER A 92 10.56 -6.78 -1.43
C SER A 92 10.19 -5.29 -1.39
N ALA A 93 10.72 -4.53 -0.42
CA ALA A 93 10.51 -3.09 -0.36
C ALA A 93 11.09 -2.38 -1.59
N ALA A 94 12.30 -2.76 -2.02
CA ALA A 94 12.94 -2.24 -3.23
C ALA A 94 12.08 -2.51 -4.48
N ALA A 95 11.51 -3.72 -4.62
CA ALA A 95 10.63 -4.04 -5.74
C ALA A 95 9.37 -3.14 -5.78
N ILE A 96 8.80 -2.79 -4.62
CA ILE A 96 7.69 -1.84 -4.56
C ILE A 96 8.13 -0.44 -4.97
N TYR A 97 9.24 0.08 -4.42
CA TYR A 97 9.74 1.40 -4.82
C TYR A 97 10.09 1.48 -6.31
N GLN A 98 10.62 0.41 -6.90
CA GLN A 98 10.89 0.33 -8.33
C GLN A 98 9.61 0.44 -9.16
N LYS A 99 8.52 -0.24 -8.76
CA LYS A 99 7.21 -0.12 -9.42
C LYS A 99 6.68 1.31 -9.32
N LEU A 100 6.74 1.93 -8.13
CA LEU A 100 6.31 3.30 -7.91
C LEU A 100 7.13 4.32 -8.70
N ALA A 101 8.44 4.11 -8.83
CA ALA A 101 9.29 4.97 -9.64
C ALA A 101 8.92 4.90 -11.13
N ALA A 102 8.59 3.71 -11.63
CA ALA A 102 8.26 3.46 -13.03
C ALA A 102 6.88 3.98 -13.47
N SER A 103 6.00 4.39 -12.54
CA SER A 103 4.62 4.81 -12.88
C SER A 103 4.50 6.23 -13.46
N ASN A 104 5.61 6.94 -13.71
CA ASN A 104 5.67 8.30 -14.27
C ASN A 104 4.69 9.32 -13.63
N GLY A 105 4.46 9.20 -12.32
CA GLY A 105 3.52 10.01 -11.57
C GLY A 105 4.19 11.08 -10.72
N ASN A 106 3.38 11.89 -10.04
CA ASN A 106 3.85 13.02 -9.22
C ASN A 106 4.76 12.63 -8.04
N ARG A 107 4.86 11.34 -7.69
CA ARG A 107 5.73 10.82 -6.62
C ARG A 107 6.75 9.78 -7.11
N SER A 108 6.94 9.67 -8.42
CA SER A 108 7.95 8.77 -9.01
C SER A 108 9.37 9.11 -8.54
N GLU A 109 9.73 10.39 -8.48
CA GLU A 109 11.07 10.81 -8.01
C GLU A 109 11.29 10.54 -6.52
N GLU A 110 10.25 10.69 -5.68
CA GLU A 110 10.31 10.30 -4.27
C GLU A 110 10.58 8.80 -4.13
N ALA A 111 9.86 7.96 -4.89
CA ALA A 111 10.06 6.52 -4.88
C ALA A 111 11.47 6.12 -5.35
N LYS A 112 11.98 6.78 -6.40
CA LYS A 112 13.34 6.56 -6.90
C LYS A 112 14.41 6.94 -5.87
N ALA A 113 14.23 8.05 -5.16
CA ALA A 113 15.14 8.46 -4.10
C ALA A 113 15.16 7.43 -2.95
N ARG A 114 13.99 6.94 -2.51
CA ARG A 114 13.91 5.89 -1.48
C ARG A 114 14.50 4.56 -1.94
N LEU A 115 14.25 4.16 -3.19
CA LEU A 115 14.85 2.96 -3.78
C LEU A 115 16.38 3.03 -3.76
N ASN A 116 16.95 4.13 -4.23
CA ASN A 116 18.40 4.30 -4.27
C ASN A 116 19.02 4.26 -2.87
N ARG A 117 18.39 4.92 -1.90
CA ARG A 117 18.82 4.88 -0.50
C ARG A 117 18.80 3.46 0.05
N LEU A 118 17.69 2.74 -0.14
CA LEU A 118 17.54 1.37 0.36
C LEU A 118 18.58 0.42 -0.26
N ARG A 119 18.85 0.56 -1.56
CA ARG A 119 19.88 -0.22 -2.26
C ARG A 119 21.28 0.05 -1.71
N LEU A 120 21.60 1.30 -1.40
CA LEU A 120 22.90 1.66 -0.82
C LEU A 120 23.06 1.13 0.61
N GLU A 121 22.03 1.30 1.45
CA GLU A 121 22.06 0.89 2.86
C GLU A 121 22.10 -0.63 3.04
N HIS A 122 21.48 -1.39 2.12
CA HIS A 122 21.36 -2.85 2.22
C HIS A 122 22.09 -3.62 1.10
N PHE A 123 22.94 -2.93 0.33
CA PHE A 123 23.75 -3.51 -0.75
C PHE A 123 22.94 -4.31 -1.80
N LEU A 124 21.75 -3.81 -2.15
CA LEU A 124 20.85 -4.44 -3.13
C LEU A 124 21.21 -4.00 -4.55
N TRP A 125 22.24 -4.61 -5.13
CA TRP A 125 22.63 -4.40 -6.52
C TRP A 125 21.97 -5.45 -7.41
N ALA A 126 21.45 -5.03 -8.56
CA ALA A 126 21.00 -5.98 -9.58
C ALA A 126 22.25 -6.46 -10.34
N ASP A 127 22.40 -7.76 -10.50
CA ASP A 127 23.32 -8.35 -11.49
C ASP A 127 22.87 -8.03 -12.93
#